data_AF-A0A800JB51-F1
#
_entry.id   AF-A0A800JB51-F1
#
_cell.length_a   1.000
_cell.length_b   1.000
_cell.length_c   1.000
_cell.angle_alpha   90.00
_cell.angle_beta   90.00
_cell.angle_gamma   90.00
#
_symmetry.space_group_name_H-M   'P 1'
#
loop_
_entity.id
_entity.type
_entity.pdbx_description
1 polymer ?
#
loop_
_entity_poly.entity_id
_entity_poly.type
_entity_poly.pdbx_seq_one_letter_code
_entity_poly.pdbx_strand_id
1 'polypeptide(L)'
;MKTLETMGKRLVRRSEMVPCKSAFIDAHTPGSHLKDNFSIIGPGVTENKEQFINIREPHGFNIGAAGQPPHIKNSLHSHFTAEVFMIHEGAFEIYWGLKAENRTTLSEGDVVSIPKNCFRGFENIGDKYGFMFAILGGDDTGGVEWAPQVFEEAEDHGLVLLEDFGVWDTNKHPIPKGAKPVRPMSHEKAATYENYSTEEMELRICRSDSLKPLKNHPLKLGEYGSIQLHRLIGTKEAVIPGGDGFELLLSVAKPGGGFKTFCRPEKEVLICYEGIWKIDWTGEGQKGSFLLNAGDLFSVPDHFGRSMECVGKNEGSLYSVINENSPKDP
;
A
#
# COMPACT_ATOMS: atom_id res chain seq x y z
N MET A 1 -25.81 -9.44 2.87
CA MET A 1 -25.72 -10.22 4.12
C MET A 1 -24.50 -9.75 4.88
N LYS A 2 -24.73 -8.82 5.81
CA LYS A 2 -23.75 -8.16 6.68
C LYS A 2 -23.83 -8.77 8.10
N THR A 3 -23.68 -10.09 8.22
CA THR A 3 -23.63 -10.82 9.50
C THR A 3 -22.24 -10.71 10.18
N LEU A 4 -22.15 -11.01 11.48
CA LEU A 4 -20.89 -11.00 12.23
C LEU A 4 -19.82 -11.95 11.63
N GLU A 5 -20.23 -13.11 11.13
CA GLU A 5 -19.36 -14.06 10.42
C GLU A 5 -18.86 -13.47 9.09
N THR A 6 -19.71 -12.75 8.35
CA THR A 6 -19.26 -12.03 7.14
C THR A 6 -18.38 -10.82 7.46
N MET A 7 -18.53 -10.17 8.62
CA MET A 7 -17.64 -9.07 9.02
C MET A 7 -16.26 -9.56 9.44
N GLY A 8 -16.17 -10.73 10.10
CA GLY A 8 -14.89 -11.38 10.40
C GLY A 8 -14.04 -11.62 9.16
N LYS A 9 -14.65 -12.01 8.02
CA LYS A 9 -13.96 -12.23 6.74
C LYS A 9 -13.42 -10.94 6.09
N ARG A 10 -13.82 -9.77 6.58
CA ARG A 10 -13.38 -8.45 6.09
C ARG A 10 -12.29 -7.84 6.97
N LEU A 11 -11.98 -8.50 8.08
CA LEU A 11 -10.90 -8.16 8.99
C LEU A 11 -9.68 -9.01 8.62
N VAL A 12 -8.55 -8.35 8.37
CA VAL A 12 -7.28 -9.00 8.11
C VAL A 12 -6.34 -8.67 9.26
N ARG A 13 -5.93 -9.68 10.03
CA ARG A 13 -4.92 -9.46 11.07
C ARG A 13 -3.53 -9.37 10.45
N ARG A 14 -2.65 -8.55 11.04
CA ARG A 14 -1.23 -8.49 10.63
C ARG A 14 -0.57 -9.87 10.60
N SER A 15 -0.91 -10.73 11.56
CA SER A 15 -0.43 -12.11 11.68
C SER A 15 -1.03 -13.09 10.69
N GLU A 16 -2.13 -12.73 10.02
CA GLU A 16 -2.81 -13.55 9.00
C GLU A 16 -2.39 -13.16 7.57
N MET A 17 -1.55 -12.14 7.42
CA MET A 17 -0.96 -11.78 6.14
C MET A 17 0.04 -12.85 5.72
N VAL A 18 -0.11 -13.38 4.52
CA VAL A 18 0.77 -14.42 3.98
C VAL A 18 1.73 -13.78 2.98
N PRO A 19 3.04 -13.76 3.26
CA PRO A 19 4.02 -13.20 2.34
C PRO A 19 4.24 -14.13 1.15
N CYS A 20 4.49 -13.53 -0.01
CA CYS A 20 5.05 -14.19 -1.17
C CYS A 20 6.49 -13.71 -1.38
N LYS A 21 7.42 -14.66 -1.32
CA LYS A 21 8.86 -14.42 -1.49
C LYS A 21 9.33 -14.48 -2.94
N SER A 22 8.45 -14.93 -3.83
CA SER A 22 8.71 -15.13 -5.26
C SER A 22 7.69 -14.36 -6.11
N ALA A 23 7.27 -13.19 -5.63
CA ALA A 23 6.26 -12.38 -6.33
C ALA A 23 6.76 -11.81 -7.66
N PHE A 24 8.10 -11.70 -7.83
CA PHE A 24 8.75 -10.95 -8.90
C PHE A 24 10.02 -11.62 -9.41
N ILE A 25 10.39 -11.34 -10.66
CA ILE A 25 11.63 -11.84 -11.32
C ILE A 25 12.91 -11.55 -10.54
N ASP A 26 12.97 -10.41 -9.86
CA ASP A 26 14.14 -9.97 -9.12
C ASP A 26 14.37 -10.75 -7.81
N ALA A 27 13.47 -11.66 -7.43
CA ALA A 27 13.53 -12.44 -6.20
C ALA A 27 14.81 -13.28 -6.06
N HIS A 28 15.66 -13.41 -7.07
CA HIS A 28 16.90 -14.19 -6.97
C HIS A 28 18.18 -13.40 -7.24
N THR A 29 18.08 -12.07 -7.40
CA THR A 29 19.21 -11.17 -7.10
C THR A 29 19.64 -11.42 -5.63
N PRO A 30 20.95 -11.41 -5.29
CA PRO A 30 21.41 -11.71 -3.93
C PRO A 30 20.65 -10.91 -2.85
N GLY A 31 19.96 -11.63 -1.96
CA GLY A 31 19.14 -11.06 -0.88
C GLY A 31 17.68 -10.78 -1.23
N SER A 32 17.30 -10.68 -2.51
CA SER A 32 15.92 -10.38 -2.93
C SER A 32 14.91 -11.50 -2.62
N HIS A 33 15.35 -12.75 -2.46
CA HIS A 33 14.50 -13.88 -2.04
C HIS A 33 14.05 -13.77 -0.57
N LEU A 34 14.64 -12.82 0.17
CA LEU A 34 14.29 -12.54 1.56
C LEU A 34 13.19 -11.48 1.69
N LYS A 35 12.77 -10.86 0.57
CA LYS A 35 11.68 -9.90 0.54
C LYS A 35 10.35 -10.61 0.74
N ASP A 36 9.46 -9.94 1.44
CA ASP A 36 8.08 -10.35 1.60
C ASP A 36 7.18 -9.39 0.81
N ASN A 37 6.34 -9.93 -0.08
CA ASN A 37 5.31 -9.15 -0.77
C ASN A 37 3.93 -9.68 -0.39
N PHE A 38 3.00 -8.78 -0.08
CA PHE A 38 1.67 -9.13 0.38
C PHE A 38 0.62 -8.51 -0.54
N SER A 39 -0.39 -9.28 -0.92
CA SER A 39 -1.61 -8.77 -1.56
C SER A 39 -2.76 -8.90 -0.56
N ILE A 40 -3.25 -7.77 -0.05
CA ILE A 40 -4.22 -7.77 1.06
C ILE A 40 -5.62 -7.48 0.53
N ILE A 41 -5.78 -6.37 -0.19
CA ILE A 41 -7.01 -5.98 -0.90
C ILE A 41 -6.75 -6.01 -2.39
N GLY A 42 -7.48 -6.83 -3.11
CA GLY A 42 -7.28 -7.06 -4.53
C GLY A 42 -5.98 -7.81 -4.84
N PRO A 43 -5.77 -8.19 -6.12
CA PRO A 43 -4.58 -8.93 -6.54
C PRO A 43 -3.28 -8.13 -6.45
N GLY A 44 -3.35 -6.80 -6.46
CA GLY A 44 -2.19 -5.91 -6.51
C GLY A 44 -1.41 -6.09 -7.81
N VAL A 45 -0.08 -6.11 -7.69
CA VAL A 45 0.83 -6.40 -8.79
C VAL A 45 1.69 -7.60 -8.38
N THR A 46 1.58 -8.70 -9.11
CA THR A 46 2.34 -9.93 -8.85
C THR A 46 2.50 -10.72 -10.14
N GLU A 47 3.66 -11.32 -10.34
CA GLU A 47 3.94 -12.27 -11.43
C GLU A 47 3.67 -13.71 -10.99
N ASN A 48 3.35 -13.95 -9.70
CA ASN A 48 3.05 -15.25 -9.15
C ASN A 48 1.53 -15.52 -9.08
N LYS A 49 1.05 -16.47 -9.89
CA LYS A 49 -0.38 -16.87 -9.92
C LYS A 49 -0.86 -17.51 -8.61
N GLU A 50 0.06 -18.00 -7.77
CA GLU A 50 -0.25 -18.61 -6.47
C GLU A 50 -0.26 -17.58 -5.33
N GLN A 51 -0.08 -16.28 -5.63
CA GLN A 51 -0.15 -15.22 -4.64
C GLN A 51 -1.42 -15.33 -3.79
N PHE A 52 -1.23 -15.45 -2.48
CA PHE A 52 -2.34 -15.38 -1.54
C PHE A 52 -2.88 -13.96 -1.47
N ILE A 53 -4.20 -13.82 -1.56
CA ILE A 53 -4.92 -12.55 -1.51
C ILE A 53 -5.96 -12.65 -0.40
N ASN A 54 -5.83 -11.84 0.65
CA ASN A 54 -6.72 -11.90 1.81
C ASN A 54 -8.17 -11.55 1.44
N ILE A 55 -8.39 -10.45 0.70
CA ILE A 55 -9.71 -10.00 0.26
C ILE A 55 -9.66 -9.71 -1.24
N ARG A 56 -10.36 -10.53 -2.03
CA ARG A 56 -10.42 -10.41 -3.50
C ARG A 56 -11.48 -9.45 -4.03
N GLU A 57 -12.37 -8.99 -3.15
CA GLU A 57 -13.41 -8.04 -3.54
C GLU A 57 -12.77 -6.76 -4.12
N PRO A 58 -13.25 -6.22 -5.25
CA PRO A 58 -12.73 -4.97 -5.81
C PRO A 58 -13.11 -3.74 -4.97
N HIS A 59 -12.19 -2.78 -4.86
CA HIS A 59 -12.35 -1.56 -4.04
C HIS A 59 -12.15 -0.26 -4.82
N GLY A 60 -11.78 -0.33 -6.11
CA GLY A 60 -11.31 0.81 -6.89
C GLY A 60 -9.84 1.14 -6.64
N PHE A 61 -9.16 0.35 -5.82
CA PHE A 61 -7.74 0.41 -5.50
C PHE A 61 -7.29 -0.96 -4.97
N ASN A 62 -5.99 -1.21 -5.01
CA ASN A 62 -5.36 -2.37 -4.39
C ASN A 62 -4.58 -1.95 -3.15
N ILE A 63 -4.52 -2.81 -2.13
CA ILE A 63 -3.64 -2.63 -0.97
C ILE A 63 -2.78 -3.86 -0.82
N GLY A 64 -1.48 -3.65 -0.85
CA GLY A 64 -0.46 -4.63 -0.52
C GLY A 64 0.46 -4.15 0.58
N ALA A 65 1.54 -4.89 0.77
CA ALA A 65 2.65 -4.47 1.61
C ALA A 65 3.96 -5.05 1.10
N ALA A 66 5.06 -4.40 1.45
CA ALA A 66 6.41 -4.89 1.24
C ALA A 66 7.13 -4.97 2.58
N GLY A 67 7.82 -6.08 2.80
CA GLY A 67 8.65 -6.32 3.96
C GLY A 67 10.07 -6.71 3.56
N GLN A 68 11.08 -6.12 4.19
CA GLN A 68 12.47 -6.33 3.82
C GLN A 68 13.37 -6.44 5.06
N PRO A 69 14.28 -7.43 5.11
CA PRO A 69 15.40 -7.39 6.05
C PRO A 69 16.30 -6.17 5.79
N PRO A 70 17.19 -5.84 6.75
CA PRO A 70 18.20 -4.80 6.59
C PRO A 70 19.00 -4.95 5.28
N HIS A 71 19.20 -3.83 4.59
CA HIS A 71 20.02 -3.68 3.39
C HIS A 71 19.56 -4.52 2.18
N ILE A 72 18.30 -4.97 2.20
CA ILE A 72 17.67 -5.63 1.06
C ILE A 72 16.96 -4.58 0.21
N LYS A 73 17.16 -4.68 -1.10
CA LYS A 73 16.63 -3.76 -2.13
C LYS A 73 15.47 -4.38 -2.89
N ASN A 74 14.55 -3.55 -3.37
CA ASN A 74 13.57 -3.88 -4.38
C ASN A 74 13.97 -3.19 -5.69
N SER A 75 14.09 -3.95 -6.77
CA SER A 75 14.68 -3.48 -8.03
C SER A 75 13.87 -2.35 -8.69
N LEU A 76 14.48 -1.61 -9.62
CA LEU A 76 13.80 -0.51 -10.33
C LEU A 76 12.64 -1.04 -11.17
N HIS A 77 11.44 -0.56 -10.88
CA HIS A 77 10.23 -0.84 -11.65
C HIS A 77 9.30 0.36 -11.72
N SER A 78 8.32 0.28 -12.59
CA SER A 78 7.29 1.29 -12.80
C SER A 78 5.90 0.66 -12.87
N HIS A 79 4.89 1.48 -12.60
CA HIS A 79 3.48 1.13 -12.67
C HIS A 79 2.72 2.14 -13.53
N PHE A 80 1.59 1.70 -14.08
CA PHE A 80 0.69 2.55 -14.87
C PHE A 80 -0.27 3.37 -14.00
N THR A 81 -0.27 3.10 -12.70
CA THR A 81 -1.04 3.80 -11.68
C THR A 81 -0.08 4.50 -10.72
N ALA A 82 -0.57 5.50 -9.99
CA ALA A 82 0.17 6.02 -8.86
C ALA A 82 0.22 4.95 -7.76
N GLU A 83 1.32 4.92 -7.03
CA GLU A 83 1.53 4.00 -5.93
C GLU A 83 1.99 4.76 -4.69
N VAL A 84 1.27 4.52 -3.60
CA VAL A 84 1.48 5.21 -2.34
C VAL A 84 2.10 4.25 -1.34
N PHE A 85 3.28 4.62 -0.81
CA PHE A 85 3.93 3.88 0.26
C PHE A 85 3.68 4.57 1.60
N MET A 86 3.30 3.80 2.61
CA MET A 86 3.18 4.24 4.00
C MET A 86 4.18 3.45 4.84
N ILE A 87 5.21 4.12 5.34
CA ILE A 87 6.26 3.46 6.13
C ILE A 87 5.71 3.15 7.52
N HIS A 88 5.63 1.86 7.86
CA HIS A 88 5.02 1.39 9.12
C HIS A 88 6.06 0.93 10.13
N GLU A 89 7.13 0.29 9.67
CA GLU A 89 8.26 -0.16 10.50
C GLU A 89 9.57 0.11 9.76
N GLY A 90 10.55 0.68 10.46
CA GLY A 90 11.90 0.88 9.93
C GLY A 90 12.09 2.14 9.09
N ALA A 91 13.19 2.17 8.33
CA ALA A 91 13.57 3.30 7.49
C ALA A 91 13.93 2.81 6.10
N PHE A 92 13.40 3.49 5.10
CA PHE A 92 13.60 3.12 3.71
C PHE A 92 14.22 4.27 2.91
N GLU A 93 15.21 3.94 2.08
CA GLU A 93 15.61 4.82 0.99
C GLU A 93 14.76 4.48 -0.23
N ILE A 94 13.95 5.44 -0.69
CA ILE A 94 13.26 5.37 -1.97
C ILE A 94 14.16 6.03 -3.01
N TYR A 95 14.46 5.32 -4.09
CA TYR A 95 15.23 5.83 -5.22
C TYR A 95 14.42 5.78 -6.50
N TRP A 96 14.65 6.74 -7.39
CA TRP A 96 13.91 6.85 -8.65
C TRP A 96 14.76 7.44 -9.78
N GLY A 97 14.18 7.39 -10.97
CA GLY A 97 14.86 7.66 -12.23
C GLY A 97 15.39 6.36 -12.85
N LEU A 98 15.57 6.36 -14.17
CA LEU A 98 15.96 5.15 -14.92
C LEU A 98 17.33 4.59 -14.48
N LYS A 99 18.15 5.39 -13.80
CA LYS A 99 19.46 5.00 -13.27
C LYS A 99 19.52 5.08 -11.74
N ALA A 100 18.38 5.18 -11.06
CA ALA A 100 18.31 5.42 -9.61
C ALA A 100 19.14 6.64 -9.16
N GLU A 101 19.19 7.68 -10.00
CA GLU A 101 20.01 8.86 -9.78
C GLU A 101 19.48 9.77 -8.67
N ASN A 102 18.19 9.66 -8.34
CA ASN A 102 17.54 10.44 -7.29
C ASN A 102 17.15 9.54 -6.11
N ARG A 103 17.12 10.11 -4.90
CA ARG A 103 16.79 9.37 -3.66
C ARG A 103 16.24 10.26 -2.55
N THR A 104 15.46 9.66 -1.66
CA THR A 104 15.01 10.28 -0.41
C THR A 104 14.87 9.21 0.66
N THR A 105 15.11 9.58 1.91
CA THR A 105 14.90 8.69 3.06
C THR A 105 13.53 8.96 3.66
N LEU A 106 12.77 7.89 3.91
CA LEU A 106 11.49 7.91 4.59
C LEU A 106 11.58 7.10 5.88
N SER A 107 10.97 7.61 6.94
CA SER A 107 10.90 6.94 8.26
C SER A 107 9.46 6.59 8.63
N GLU A 108 9.27 5.85 9.72
CA GLU A 108 7.95 5.50 10.26
C GLU A 108 7.00 6.72 10.30
N GLY A 109 5.81 6.54 9.71
CA GLY A 109 4.75 7.53 9.62
C GLY A 109 4.82 8.42 8.37
N ASP A 110 5.94 8.41 7.65
CA ASP A 110 6.03 9.10 6.37
C ASP A 110 5.19 8.37 5.30
N VAL A 111 4.58 9.18 4.42
CA VAL A 111 3.81 8.69 3.27
C VAL A 111 4.33 9.35 2.00
N VAL A 112 4.56 8.58 0.94
CA VAL A 112 4.95 9.09 -0.38
C VAL A 112 3.99 8.59 -1.45
N SER A 113 3.58 9.46 -2.38
CA SER A 113 2.86 9.07 -3.61
C SER A 113 3.80 9.12 -4.81
N ILE A 114 4.16 7.97 -5.34
CA ILE A 114 5.00 7.87 -6.54
C ILE A 114 4.11 7.97 -7.78
N PRO A 115 4.37 8.93 -8.69
CA PRO A 115 3.57 9.08 -9.91
C PRO A 115 3.69 7.87 -10.85
N LYS A 116 2.63 7.68 -11.65
CA LYS A 116 2.62 6.69 -12.75
C LYS A 116 3.80 6.90 -13.70
N ASN A 117 4.22 5.82 -14.36
CA ASN A 117 5.31 5.81 -15.33
C ASN A 117 6.62 6.42 -14.79
N CYS A 118 6.84 6.38 -13.48
CA CYS A 118 8.12 6.73 -12.85
C CYS A 118 8.84 5.44 -12.47
N PHE A 119 10.10 5.28 -12.87
CA PHE A 119 10.92 4.17 -12.37
C PHE A 119 11.32 4.47 -10.94
N ARG A 120 11.00 3.55 -10.02
CA ARG A 120 11.39 3.62 -8.62
C ARG A 120 11.75 2.25 -8.07
N GLY A 121 12.52 2.24 -7.01
CA GLY A 121 12.77 1.09 -6.16
C GLY A 121 13.05 1.56 -4.73
N PHE A 122 13.31 0.64 -3.83
CA PHE A 122 13.50 0.99 -2.43
C PHE A 122 14.38 0.00 -1.68
N GLU A 123 15.08 0.50 -0.68
CA GLU A 123 15.96 -0.28 0.19
C GLU A 123 15.59 -0.05 1.65
N ASN A 124 15.51 -1.13 2.45
CA ASN A 124 15.50 -0.97 3.89
C ASN A 124 16.91 -0.62 4.37
N ILE A 125 17.12 0.63 4.78
CA ILE A 125 18.42 1.12 5.24
C ILE A 125 18.59 1.04 6.77
N GLY A 126 17.55 0.57 7.47
CA GLY A 126 17.57 0.34 8.91
C GLY A 126 18.35 -0.93 9.31
N ASP A 127 18.47 -1.15 10.61
CA ASP A 127 19.15 -2.30 11.23
C ASP A 127 18.20 -3.45 11.59
N LYS A 128 16.89 -3.28 11.35
CA LYS A 128 15.82 -4.24 11.63
C LYS A 128 14.98 -4.51 10.39
N TYR A 129 14.10 -5.50 10.48
CA TYR A 129 13.07 -5.71 9.47
C TYR A 129 12.24 -4.44 9.29
N GLY A 130 12.06 -4.03 8.05
CA GLY A 130 11.21 -2.92 7.66
C GLY A 130 9.92 -3.43 7.03
N PHE A 131 8.84 -2.67 7.23
CA PHE A 131 7.53 -2.98 6.66
C PHE A 131 6.84 -1.69 6.20
N MET A 132 6.29 -1.71 4.99
CA MET A 132 5.50 -0.61 4.45
C MET A 132 4.24 -1.15 3.78
N PHE A 133 3.14 -0.41 3.90
CA PHE A 133 1.96 -0.65 3.09
C PHE A 133 2.11 0.02 1.73
N ALA A 134 1.53 -0.58 0.70
CA ALA A 134 1.47 -0.03 -0.65
C ALA A 134 0.00 0.07 -1.10
N ILE A 135 -0.42 1.22 -1.62
CA ILE A 135 -1.75 1.43 -2.18
C ILE A 135 -1.59 1.80 -3.65
N LEU A 136 -2.20 1.02 -4.54
CA LEU A 136 -2.24 1.31 -5.97
C LEU A 136 -3.65 1.74 -6.37
N GLY A 137 -3.76 2.81 -7.14
CA GLY A 137 -5.04 3.25 -7.72
C GLY A 137 -5.60 2.22 -8.71
N GLY A 138 -6.93 2.06 -8.73
CA GLY A 138 -7.62 1.15 -9.65
C GLY A 138 -7.59 -0.32 -9.22
N ASP A 139 -8.60 -1.08 -9.64
CA ASP A 139 -8.64 -2.54 -9.44
C ASP A 139 -7.72 -3.27 -10.43
N ASP A 140 -7.61 -2.76 -11.67
CA ASP A 140 -6.63 -3.17 -12.67
C ASP A 140 -5.46 -2.18 -12.68
N THR A 141 -4.30 -2.65 -12.23
CA THR A 141 -3.07 -1.85 -12.12
C THR A 141 -2.26 -1.82 -13.41
N GLY A 142 -2.63 -2.63 -14.41
CA GLY A 142 -1.87 -2.81 -15.65
C GLY A 142 -0.56 -3.60 -15.49
N GLY A 143 -0.19 -4.01 -14.27
CA GLY A 143 1.00 -4.81 -14.00
C GLY A 143 2.26 -4.00 -13.62
N VAL A 144 3.42 -4.64 -13.77
CA VAL A 144 4.74 -4.07 -13.48
C VAL A 144 5.57 -3.98 -14.75
N GLU A 145 6.28 -2.87 -14.91
CA GLU A 145 7.34 -2.76 -15.91
C GLU A 145 8.68 -2.60 -15.21
N TRP A 146 9.56 -3.58 -15.36
CA TRP A 146 10.92 -3.51 -14.85
C TRP A 146 11.80 -2.66 -15.75
N ALA A 147 12.75 -1.95 -15.13
CA ALA A 147 13.81 -1.29 -15.89
C ALA A 147 14.62 -2.36 -16.68
N PRO A 148 15.07 -2.08 -17.91
CA PRO A 148 15.74 -3.09 -18.74
C PRO A 148 16.96 -3.73 -18.05
N GLN A 149 17.69 -2.97 -17.23
CA GLN A 149 18.85 -3.42 -16.47
C GLN A 149 18.52 -4.51 -15.45
N VAL A 150 17.27 -4.58 -14.97
CA VAL A 150 16.83 -5.63 -14.04
C VAL A 150 16.76 -6.98 -14.74
N PHE A 151 16.34 -7.01 -16.01
CA PHE A 151 16.37 -8.23 -16.81
C PHE A 151 17.80 -8.65 -17.15
N GLU A 152 18.67 -7.69 -17.49
CA GLU A 152 20.09 -7.94 -17.74
C GLU A 152 20.77 -8.59 -16.51
N GLU A 153 20.53 -8.04 -15.31
CA GLU A 153 21.04 -8.59 -14.04
C GLU A 153 20.44 -9.97 -13.72
N ALA A 154 19.15 -10.17 -13.98
CA ALA A 154 18.50 -11.47 -13.78
C ALA A 154 19.09 -12.56 -14.69
N GLU A 155 19.34 -12.23 -15.97
CA GLU A 155 19.95 -13.14 -16.94
C GLU A 155 21.39 -13.53 -16.54
N ASP A 156 22.18 -12.60 -16.02
CA ASP A 156 23.53 -12.86 -15.48
C ASP A 156 23.52 -13.85 -14.30
N HIS A 157 22.38 -13.95 -13.61
CA HIS A 157 22.14 -14.92 -12.53
C HIS A 157 21.42 -16.20 -13.01
N GLY A 158 21.21 -16.38 -14.32
CA GLY A 158 20.56 -17.55 -14.90
C GLY A 158 19.04 -17.57 -14.71
N LEU A 159 18.42 -16.40 -14.61
CA LEU A 159 16.98 -16.25 -14.42
C LEU A 159 16.34 -15.65 -15.66
N VAL A 160 15.16 -16.16 -16.02
CA VAL A 160 14.34 -15.60 -17.09
C VAL A 160 12.89 -15.56 -16.65
N LEU A 161 12.16 -14.52 -17.04
CA LEU A 161 10.70 -14.48 -16.86
C LEU A 161 10.03 -15.10 -18.09
N LEU A 162 9.20 -16.11 -17.88
CA LEU A 162 8.47 -16.82 -18.94
C LEU A 162 6.97 -16.52 -18.82
N GLU A 163 6.30 -16.23 -19.94
CA GLU A 163 4.87 -15.82 -19.97
C GLU A 163 3.95 -16.80 -19.21
N ASP A 164 4.16 -18.10 -19.40
CA ASP A 164 3.31 -19.14 -18.82
C ASP A 164 3.78 -19.63 -17.45
N PHE A 165 5.08 -19.52 -17.17
CA PHE A 165 5.76 -20.17 -16.03
C PHE A 165 6.25 -19.18 -14.96
N GLY A 166 6.13 -17.88 -15.18
CA GLY A 166 6.66 -16.87 -14.28
C GLY A 166 8.19 -16.91 -14.22
N VAL A 167 8.75 -16.64 -13.05
CA VAL A 167 10.19 -16.59 -12.82
C VAL A 167 10.79 -17.99 -12.93
N TRP A 168 11.74 -18.18 -13.85
CA TRP A 168 12.33 -19.47 -14.15
C TRP A 168 13.84 -19.48 -13.89
N ASP A 169 14.30 -20.46 -13.11
CA ASP A 169 15.71 -20.66 -12.78
C ASP A 169 16.35 -21.67 -13.75
N THR A 170 17.11 -21.15 -14.72
CA THR A 170 17.78 -21.96 -15.75
C THR A 170 18.97 -22.76 -15.22
N ASN A 171 19.49 -22.40 -14.04
CA ASN A 171 20.55 -23.17 -13.38
C ASN A 171 19.99 -24.44 -12.72
N LYS A 172 18.71 -24.43 -12.31
CA LYS A 172 18.03 -25.61 -11.71
C LYS A 172 17.27 -26.44 -12.73
N HIS A 173 16.63 -25.82 -13.71
CA HIS A 173 15.75 -26.51 -14.66
C HIS A 173 15.92 -25.99 -16.10
N PRO A 174 15.92 -26.87 -17.12
CA PRO A 174 15.94 -26.42 -18.50
C PRO A 174 14.65 -25.66 -18.85
N ILE A 175 14.76 -24.63 -19.69
CA ILE A 175 13.58 -23.87 -20.15
C ILE A 175 12.57 -24.83 -20.79
N PRO A 176 11.28 -24.81 -20.39
CA PRO A 176 10.27 -25.69 -20.95
C PRO A 176 10.13 -25.51 -22.46
N LYS A 177 9.95 -26.62 -23.19
CA LYS A 177 9.83 -26.58 -24.65
C LYS A 177 8.63 -25.73 -25.06
N GLY A 178 8.88 -24.71 -25.88
CA GLY A 178 7.85 -23.78 -26.37
C GLY A 178 7.53 -22.63 -25.43
N ALA A 179 8.18 -22.54 -24.26
CA ALA A 179 8.05 -21.38 -23.39
C ALA A 179 8.56 -20.12 -24.07
N LYS A 180 7.86 -19.00 -23.83
CA LYS A 180 8.18 -17.69 -24.38
C LYS A 180 8.75 -16.81 -23.27
N PRO A 181 9.99 -16.30 -23.42
CA PRO A 181 10.50 -15.29 -22.52
C PRO A 181 9.72 -13.98 -22.66
N VAL A 182 9.38 -13.38 -21.53
CA VAL A 182 8.91 -12.00 -21.46
C VAL A 182 10.08 -11.11 -21.85
N ARG A 183 9.88 -10.25 -22.85
CA ARG A 183 10.93 -9.34 -23.31
C ARG A 183 10.88 -8.04 -22.50
N PRO A 184 12.02 -7.55 -22.00
CA PRO A 184 12.07 -6.23 -21.40
C PRO A 184 11.68 -5.14 -22.39
N MET A 185 11.26 -4.01 -21.84
CA MET A 185 11.17 -2.76 -22.56
C MET A 185 12.53 -2.39 -23.18
N SER A 186 12.55 -1.69 -24.32
CA SER A 186 13.81 -1.12 -24.83
C SER A 186 14.28 0.03 -23.95
N HIS A 187 15.60 0.24 -23.87
CA HIS A 187 16.18 1.42 -23.19
C HIS A 187 15.63 2.74 -23.74
N GLU A 188 15.36 2.82 -25.05
CA GLU A 188 14.76 4.01 -25.69
C GLU A 188 13.35 4.29 -25.17
N LYS A 189 12.50 3.26 -25.05
CA LYS A 189 11.15 3.43 -24.49
C LYS A 189 11.23 3.71 -22.98
N ALA A 190 12.14 3.07 -22.26
CA ALA A 190 12.32 3.32 -20.82
C ALA A 190 12.76 4.77 -20.55
N ALA A 191 13.53 5.38 -21.45
CA ALA A 191 13.95 6.77 -21.34
C ALA A 191 12.80 7.79 -21.52
N THR A 192 11.61 7.37 -21.96
CA THR A 192 10.43 8.26 -22.07
C THR A 192 9.58 8.29 -20.81
N TYR A 193 9.96 7.53 -19.77
CA TYR A 193 9.25 7.48 -18.51
C TYR A 193 9.50 8.76 -17.72
N GLU A 194 8.54 9.12 -16.89
CA GLU A 194 8.58 10.34 -16.09
C GLU A 194 9.75 10.28 -15.10
N ASN A 195 10.36 11.42 -14.87
CA ASN A 195 11.40 11.60 -13.86
C ASN A 195 11.16 12.94 -13.17
N TYR A 196 11.55 13.03 -11.91
CA TYR A 196 11.23 14.16 -11.05
C TYR A 196 12.49 14.64 -10.34
N SER A 197 12.62 15.94 -10.13
CA SER A 197 13.64 16.47 -9.22
C SER A 197 13.32 16.06 -7.78
N THR A 198 14.32 16.13 -6.89
CA THR A 198 14.11 15.92 -5.45
C THR A 198 13.05 16.86 -4.89
N GLU A 199 13.03 18.12 -5.32
CA GLU A 199 12.05 19.12 -4.90
C GLU A 199 10.64 18.79 -5.38
N GLU A 200 10.49 18.31 -6.61
CA GLU A 200 9.19 17.87 -7.15
C GLU A 200 8.67 16.64 -6.42
N MET A 201 9.55 15.69 -6.08
CA MET A 201 9.19 14.49 -5.32
C MET A 201 8.89 14.82 -3.85
N GLU A 202 9.56 15.79 -3.23
CA GLU A 202 9.25 16.21 -1.85
C GLU A 202 7.83 16.75 -1.70
N LEU A 203 7.27 17.39 -2.75
CA LEU A 203 5.86 17.79 -2.79
C LEU A 203 4.88 16.61 -2.80
N ARG A 204 5.38 15.39 -3.04
CA ARG A 204 4.62 14.13 -3.02
C ARG A 204 4.82 13.35 -1.72
N ILE A 205 5.49 13.94 -0.73
CA ILE A 205 5.76 13.32 0.57
C ILE A 205 4.99 14.06 1.66
N CYS A 206 4.28 13.30 2.48
CA CYS A 206 3.76 13.75 3.75
C CYS A 206 4.67 13.21 4.85
N ARG A 207 5.51 14.09 5.41
CA ARG A 207 6.35 13.78 6.57
C ARG A 207 5.47 13.61 7.82
N SER A 208 5.82 12.66 8.68
CA SER A 208 5.05 12.35 9.90
C SER A 208 4.90 13.54 10.86
N ASP A 209 5.87 14.47 10.86
CA ASP A 209 5.86 15.68 11.68
C ASP A 209 5.10 16.87 11.05
N SER A 210 4.64 16.72 9.81
CA SER A 210 4.11 17.81 8.98
C SER A 210 2.59 17.73 8.77
N LEU A 211 1.90 17.00 9.66
CA LEU A 211 0.46 16.79 9.61
C LEU A 211 -0.33 18.11 9.80
N LYS A 212 -1.37 18.29 8.97
CA LYS A 212 -2.24 19.48 8.99
C LYS A 212 -3.67 19.10 9.38
N PRO A 213 -4.15 19.44 10.58
CA PRO A 213 -5.51 19.09 11.01
C PRO A 213 -6.56 19.79 10.15
N LEU A 214 -7.54 19.02 9.65
CA LEU A 214 -8.73 19.56 9.00
C LEU A 214 -9.60 20.28 10.02
N LYS A 215 -10.19 21.42 9.60
CA LYS A 215 -11.07 22.22 10.46
C LYS A 215 -12.55 22.02 10.16
N ASN A 216 -12.92 21.90 8.89
CA ASN A 216 -14.32 21.93 8.43
C ASN A 216 -14.77 20.62 7.78
N HIS A 217 -14.09 19.51 8.05
CA HIS A 217 -14.49 18.22 7.47
C HIS A 217 -15.78 17.72 8.15
N PRO A 218 -16.78 17.18 7.40
CA PRO A 218 -18.07 16.80 7.97
C PRO A 218 -18.00 15.77 9.11
N LEU A 219 -17.03 14.82 9.07
CA LEU A 219 -16.80 13.86 10.18
C LEU A 219 -16.58 14.54 11.53
N LYS A 220 -16.06 15.78 11.55
CA LYS A 220 -15.80 16.49 12.81
C LYS A 220 -17.08 16.81 13.58
N LEU A 221 -18.25 16.84 12.94
CA LEU A 221 -19.54 16.98 13.62
C LEU A 221 -19.84 15.79 14.54
N GLY A 222 -19.30 14.61 14.20
CA GLY A 222 -19.44 13.37 14.96
C GLY A 222 -18.31 13.11 15.94
N GLU A 223 -17.30 13.99 16.03
CA GLU A 223 -16.11 13.74 16.85
C GLU A 223 -16.41 13.85 18.36
N TYR A 224 -15.68 13.09 19.16
CA TYR A 224 -15.70 13.17 20.62
C TYR A 224 -14.33 12.79 21.18
N GLY A 225 -14.06 13.19 22.43
CA GLY A 225 -12.73 13.04 23.02
C GLY A 225 -11.67 13.84 22.28
N SER A 226 -10.40 13.45 22.40
CA SER A 226 -9.28 14.11 21.73
C SER A 226 -8.93 13.38 20.45
N ILE A 227 -9.37 13.91 19.31
CA ILE A 227 -9.11 13.37 17.98
C ILE A 227 -8.81 14.50 16.97
N GLN A 228 -7.87 14.22 16.07
CA GLN A 228 -7.54 15.06 14.91
C GLN A 228 -7.73 14.24 13.64
N LEU A 229 -8.18 14.92 12.58
CA LEU A 229 -8.36 14.33 11.26
C LEU A 229 -7.49 15.09 10.27
N HIS A 230 -6.75 14.36 9.44
CA HIS A 230 -5.83 14.90 8.45
C HIS A 230 -6.17 14.29 7.09
N ARG A 231 -6.03 15.07 6.03
CA ARG A 231 -6.10 14.57 4.65
C ARG A 231 -4.68 14.55 4.09
N LEU A 232 -4.16 13.34 3.90
CA LEU A 232 -2.80 13.13 3.42
C LEU A 232 -2.80 13.20 1.90
N ILE A 233 -3.72 12.49 1.25
CA ILE A 233 -3.91 12.48 -0.19
C ILE A 233 -5.36 12.84 -0.50
N GLY A 234 -5.57 13.78 -1.42
CA GLY A 234 -6.89 14.17 -1.89
C GLY A 234 -6.87 15.41 -2.78
N THR A 235 -8.00 15.76 -3.39
CA THR A 235 -8.10 16.87 -4.35
C THR A 235 -8.23 18.25 -3.72
N LYS A 236 -8.51 18.33 -2.42
CA LYS A 236 -8.73 19.58 -1.67
C LYS A 236 -8.09 19.48 -0.30
N GLU A 237 -7.47 20.54 0.21
CA GLU A 237 -6.95 20.60 1.59
C GLU A 237 -6.10 19.37 1.99
N ALA A 238 -5.36 18.80 1.03
CA ALA A 238 -4.48 17.64 1.24
C ALA A 238 -3.02 18.08 1.34
N VAL A 239 -2.18 17.26 1.98
CA VAL A 239 -0.72 17.47 2.01
C VAL A 239 -0.11 17.13 0.65
N ILE A 240 -0.46 15.95 0.13
CA ILE A 240 -0.09 15.47 -1.20
C ILE A 240 -1.29 15.67 -2.13
N PRO A 241 -1.11 16.34 -3.28
CA PRO A 241 -2.17 16.44 -4.28
C PRO A 241 -2.61 15.05 -4.76
N GLY A 242 -3.90 14.74 -4.59
CA GLY A 242 -4.50 13.49 -5.05
C GLY A 242 -4.79 13.47 -6.56
N GLY A 243 -5.67 12.56 -6.97
CA GLY A 243 -5.85 12.17 -8.38
C GLY A 243 -5.56 10.69 -8.63
N ASP A 244 -5.19 9.95 -7.57
CA ASP A 244 -4.71 8.58 -7.60
C ASP A 244 -5.83 7.53 -7.54
N GLY A 245 -7.10 7.96 -7.59
CA GLY A 245 -8.29 7.10 -7.57
C GLY A 245 -8.89 6.89 -6.18
N PHE A 246 -8.25 7.42 -5.14
CA PHE A 246 -8.70 7.33 -3.75
C PHE A 246 -8.34 8.58 -2.94
N GLU A 247 -9.00 8.75 -1.79
CA GLU A 247 -8.63 9.68 -0.74
C GLU A 247 -7.95 8.93 0.41
N LEU A 248 -6.87 9.48 0.98
CA LEU A 248 -6.21 8.96 2.17
C LEU A 248 -6.37 9.93 3.32
N LEU A 249 -7.17 9.54 4.31
CA LEU A 249 -7.32 10.25 5.57
C LEU A 249 -6.54 9.56 6.68
N LEU A 250 -6.07 10.34 7.65
CA LEU A 250 -5.47 9.86 8.89
C LEU A 250 -6.22 10.45 10.09
N SER A 251 -6.66 9.59 10.99
CA SER A 251 -7.21 9.97 12.29
C SER A 251 -6.18 9.71 13.38
N VAL A 252 -5.84 10.73 14.17
CA VAL A 252 -4.92 10.62 15.32
C VAL A 252 -5.70 10.93 16.58
N ALA A 253 -5.76 9.99 17.53
CA ALA A 253 -6.60 10.12 18.72
C ALA A 253 -5.92 9.61 20.00
N LYS A 254 -6.10 10.35 21.10
CA LYS A 254 -5.80 9.83 22.44
C LYS A 254 -6.88 8.83 22.85
N PRO A 255 -6.61 7.95 23.84
CA PRO A 255 -7.61 7.04 24.37
C PRO A 255 -8.93 7.75 24.74
N GLY A 256 -10.05 7.20 24.30
CA GLY A 256 -11.40 7.77 24.42
C GLY A 256 -11.77 8.80 23.34
N GLY A 257 -10.87 9.09 22.40
CA GLY A 257 -11.15 9.91 21.21
C GLY A 257 -11.68 9.09 20.05
N GLY A 258 -12.65 9.63 19.29
CA GLY A 258 -13.30 8.89 18.22
C GLY A 258 -14.35 9.66 17.43
N PHE A 259 -15.06 8.93 16.56
CA PHE A 259 -16.20 9.40 15.78
C PHE A 259 -17.45 8.61 16.13
N LYS A 260 -18.57 9.31 16.36
CA LYS A 260 -19.91 8.73 16.49
C LYS A 260 -20.30 8.01 15.19
N THR A 261 -21.40 7.27 15.22
CA THR A 261 -21.86 6.51 14.05
C THR A 261 -22.00 7.39 12.80
N PHE A 262 -21.35 6.99 11.72
CA PHE A 262 -21.43 7.60 10.40
C PHE A 262 -21.43 6.52 9.31
N CYS A 263 -21.69 6.90 8.06
CA CYS A 263 -21.83 5.94 6.97
C CYS A 263 -21.46 6.57 5.63
N ARG A 264 -20.70 5.86 4.79
CA ARG A 264 -20.33 6.33 3.45
C ARG A 264 -20.93 5.46 2.34
N PRO A 265 -21.24 6.03 1.17
CA PRO A 265 -21.59 5.27 -0.03
C PRO A 265 -20.38 4.61 -0.70
N GLU A 266 -19.17 5.13 -0.48
CA GLU A 266 -17.94 4.55 -1.01
C GLU A 266 -17.48 3.35 -0.16
N LYS A 267 -16.76 2.42 -0.81
CA LYS A 267 -15.98 1.41 -0.09
C LYS A 267 -14.78 2.07 0.56
N GLU A 268 -14.40 1.56 1.72
CA GLU A 268 -13.30 2.10 2.51
C GLU A 268 -12.50 0.97 3.14
N VAL A 269 -11.20 1.14 3.27
CA VAL A 269 -10.34 0.24 4.04
C VAL A 269 -9.71 1.01 5.18
N LEU A 270 -9.94 0.55 6.40
CA LEU A 270 -9.26 1.05 7.59
C LEU A 270 -7.95 0.31 7.77
N ILE A 271 -6.88 1.04 8.06
CA ILE A 271 -5.57 0.47 8.39
C ILE A 271 -5.16 1.05 9.74
N CYS A 272 -5.11 0.19 10.75
CA CYS A 272 -4.67 0.59 12.08
C CYS A 272 -3.15 0.71 12.07
N TYR A 273 -2.64 1.93 12.04
CA TYR A 273 -1.21 2.19 12.03
C TYR A 273 -0.63 2.06 13.45
N GLU A 274 -1.27 2.70 14.43
CA GLU A 274 -0.83 2.64 15.82
C GLU A 274 -2.02 2.57 16.78
N GLY A 275 -1.74 2.04 17.98
CA GLY A 275 -2.71 1.93 19.05
C GLY A 275 -3.69 0.76 18.87
N ILE A 276 -4.84 0.87 19.53
CA ILE A 276 -5.93 -0.09 19.44
C ILE A 276 -7.21 0.67 19.18
N TRP A 277 -7.87 0.35 18.07
CA TRP A 277 -9.10 1.00 17.64
C TRP A 277 -10.28 0.05 17.73
N LYS A 278 -11.32 0.45 18.46
CA LYS A 278 -12.58 -0.27 18.53
C LYS A 278 -13.49 0.23 17.41
N ILE A 279 -14.00 -0.71 16.63
CA ILE A 279 -14.98 -0.45 15.58
C ILE A 279 -16.30 -1.08 16.02
N ASP A 280 -17.27 -0.25 16.35
CA ASP A 280 -18.64 -0.70 16.58
C ASP A 280 -19.45 -0.47 15.31
N TRP A 281 -20.34 -1.40 14.98
CA TRP A 281 -21.14 -1.32 13.77
C TRP A 281 -22.57 -1.77 13.98
N THR A 282 -23.45 -1.26 13.12
CA THR A 282 -24.86 -1.64 13.04
C THR A 282 -25.26 -1.82 11.59
N GLY A 283 -25.85 -2.96 11.24
CA GLY A 283 -26.25 -3.26 9.86
C GLY A 283 -27.25 -4.42 9.79
N GLU A 284 -28.26 -4.30 8.92
CA GLU A 284 -29.27 -5.35 8.66
C GLU A 284 -29.94 -5.90 9.96
N GLY A 285 -30.18 -5.03 10.96
CA GLY A 285 -30.78 -5.42 12.25
C GLY A 285 -29.81 -6.08 13.25
N GLN A 286 -28.53 -6.18 12.90
CA GLN A 286 -27.47 -6.68 13.78
C GLN A 286 -26.57 -5.53 14.27
N LYS A 287 -25.89 -5.80 15.38
CA LYS A 287 -24.82 -4.96 15.91
C LYS A 287 -23.64 -5.82 16.30
N GLY A 288 -22.44 -5.28 16.17
CA GLY A 288 -21.22 -5.98 16.53
C GLY A 288 -20.09 -5.01 16.85
N SER A 289 -18.99 -5.59 17.31
CA SER A 289 -17.79 -4.84 17.66
C SER A 289 -16.57 -5.71 17.44
N PHE A 290 -15.46 -5.10 17.04
CA PHE A 290 -14.14 -5.72 17.03
C PHE A 290 -13.05 -4.67 17.27
N LEU A 291 -11.87 -5.15 17.65
CA LEU A 291 -10.69 -4.31 17.82
C LEU A 291 -9.77 -4.48 16.60
N LEU A 292 -9.16 -3.39 16.16
CA LEU A 292 -8.01 -3.35 15.28
C LEU A 292 -6.77 -3.02 16.12
N ASN A 293 -5.71 -3.81 15.95
CA ASN A 293 -4.38 -3.53 16.50
C ASN A 293 -3.48 -2.99 15.38
N ALA A 294 -2.33 -2.43 15.74
CA ALA A 294 -1.31 -2.02 14.77
C ALA A 294 -1.04 -3.11 13.71
N GLY A 295 -1.10 -2.70 12.44
CA GLY A 295 -0.95 -3.55 11.26
C GLY A 295 -2.23 -4.27 10.80
N ASP A 296 -3.33 -4.22 11.55
CA ASP A 296 -4.61 -4.82 11.13
C ASP A 296 -5.35 -3.95 10.12
N LEU A 297 -6.11 -4.58 9.22
CA LEU A 297 -6.97 -3.90 8.25
C LEU A 297 -8.43 -4.33 8.38
N PHE A 298 -9.34 -3.41 8.09
CA PHE A 298 -10.75 -3.74 7.95
C PHE A 298 -11.34 -3.16 6.67
N SER A 299 -11.87 -4.05 5.83
CA SER A 299 -12.57 -3.72 4.59
C SER A 299 -14.03 -3.35 4.87
N VAL A 300 -14.30 -2.06 4.97
CA VAL A 300 -15.62 -1.49 5.24
C VAL A 300 -16.48 -1.61 3.98
N PRO A 301 -17.65 -2.30 4.05
CA PRO A 301 -18.62 -2.28 2.95
C PRO A 301 -19.16 -0.88 2.69
N ASP A 302 -19.66 -0.64 1.48
CA ASP A 302 -20.50 0.52 1.21
C ASP A 302 -21.75 0.53 2.13
N HIS A 303 -22.27 1.73 2.36
CA HIS A 303 -23.47 1.96 3.15
C HIS A 303 -23.45 1.22 4.50
N PHE A 304 -22.29 1.22 5.17
CA PHE A 304 -22.06 0.53 6.42
C PHE A 304 -21.89 1.53 7.57
N GLY A 305 -22.90 1.56 8.45
CA GLY A 305 -22.92 2.40 9.64
C GLY A 305 -21.96 1.89 10.71
N ARG A 306 -20.98 2.71 11.08
CA ARG A 306 -19.96 2.38 12.08
C ARG A 306 -19.54 3.58 12.91
N SER A 307 -19.07 3.33 14.13
CA SER A 307 -18.33 4.28 14.96
C SER A 307 -16.92 3.77 15.20
N MET A 308 -16.01 4.69 15.54
CA MET A 308 -14.60 4.40 15.77
C MET A 308 -14.15 5.05 17.06
N GLU A 309 -13.38 4.34 17.86
CA GLU A 309 -12.82 4.85 19.12
C GLU A 309 -11.40 4.32 19.32
N CYS A 310 -10.46 5.20 19.66
CA CYS A 310 -9.16 4.77 20.16
C CYS A 310 -9.31 4.32 21.62
N VAL A 311 -9.10 3.03 21.90
CA VAL A 311 -9.33 2.41 23.22
C VAL A 311 -8.05 1.86 23.87
N GLY A 312 -6.91 2.08 23.22
CA GLY A 312 -5.59 1.68 23.73
C GLY A 312 -5.13 2.46 24.96
N LYS A 313 -3.89 2.22 25.39
CA LYS A 313 -3.24 2.99 26.47
C LYS A 313 -2.54 4.26 25.96
N ASN A 314 -2.09 4.22 24.72
CA ASN A 314 -1.35 5.29 24.07
C ASN A 314 -2.23 5.95 23.02
N GLU A 315 -1.73 7.04 22.45
CA GLU A 315 -2.28 7.60 21.22
C GLU A 315 -2.33 6.53 20.11
N GLY A 316 -3.33 6.64 19.24
CA GLY A 316 -3.52 5.75 18.12
C GLY A 316 -3.74 6.51 16.83
N SER A 317 -3.36 5.85 15.74
CA SER A 317 -3.41 6.38 14.37
C SER A 317 -4.14 5.39 13.47
N LEU A 318 -5.19 5.86 12.79
CA LEU A 318 -6.04 5.03 11.93
C LEU A 318 -6.18 5.70 10.56
N TYR A 319 -5.68 5.03 9.53
CA TYR A 319 -5.87 5.48 8.15
C TYR A 319 -7.22 5.00 7.61
N SER A 320 -7.83 5.83 6.77
CA SER A 320 -8.98 5.49 5.94
C SER A 320 -8.59 5.69 4.48
N VAL A 321 -8.53 4.59 3.72
CA VAL A 321 -8.39 4.58 2.26
C VAL A 321 -9.79 4.53 1.67
N ILE A 322 -10.24 5.61 1.05
CA ILE A 322 -11.63 5.76 0.58
C ILE A 322 -11.62 5.79 -0.93
N ASN A 323 -12.44 4.94 -1.55
CA ASN A 323 -12.58 4.93 -3.01
C ASN A 323 -13.09 6.29 -3.50
N GLU A 324 -12.67 6.72 -4.69
CA GLU A 324 -12.89 8.05 -5.30
C GLU A 324 -11.91 9.15 -4.85
N ASN A 325 -11.54 10.02 -5.80
CA ASN A 325 -10.69 11.20 -5.56
C ASN A 325 -11.39 12.33 -4.78
N SER A 326 -12.71 12.25 -4.65
CA SER A 326 -13.57 13.23 -3.99
C SER A 326 -14.78 12.51 -3.41
N PRO A 327 -14.58 11.70 -2.36
CA PRO A 327 -15.66 10.94 -1.76
C PRO A 327 -16.73 11.88 -1.21
N LYS A 328 -17.96 11.39 -1.16
CA LYS A 328 -19.08 12.12 -0.60
C LYS A 328 -18.91 12.30 0.92
N ASP A 329 -19.64 13.29 1.43
CA ASP A 329 -19.71 13.51 2.86
C ASP A 329 -20.29 12.25 3.57
N PRO A 330 -19.72 11.85 4.72
CA PRO A 330 -20.10 10.67 5.51
C PRO A 330 -21.32 10.84 6.43
#